data_AF-A0A3D1TBA1-F1
#
_entry.id   AF-A0A3D1TBA1-F1
#
_cell.length_a   1.000
_cell.length_b   1.000
_cell.length_c   1.000
_cell.angle_alpha   90.00
_cell.angle_beta   90.00
_cell.angle_gamma   90.00
#
_symmetry.space_group_name_H-M   'P 1'
#
loop_
_entity.id
_entity.type
_entity.pdbx_description
1 polymer ?
#
loop_
_entity_poly.entity_id
_entity_poly.type
_entity_poly.pdbx_seq_one_letter_code
_entity_poly.pdbx_strand_id
1 'polypeptide(L)'
;MESRTRWSRIGLAVLFSLFLIGLGLVFTRPLWRHAAECIPYARVPMEGGEKGEFIMGDHFQFQYILWLFRHKVVDGQGSLLTDPYQFSFPGEPMHRFTMYIPSAWPCHLASLFTDSFLPFNLNIWVSFLLAGWATYLWIRRYVDTPGPAVLAAVIMAAFPYRLISMLGSSPTGFAMYLIPLGFWCIDGILDRRSHAWAFVAGFVPLLLTFGDMHCSYFFGMTLPAYLAFGYAARYAEWKATPFKTFAKDQALRWLIFSFGLIFMVAMVAFVRARILNPSVVQEGFSLKELQIFSPTPYDLIIRNNPVTTRAIYPGFGIVALAAFGLLYWSWKGTWERRWIVWAAALGLLGGYIIMVSPNSPWLIVYLGLRKIVPMFGKVRQTGKLMVIMVPFLALLAALGLQAVLRLIPRPSWRHAVTALAALVMILDFNPFQQIGVTCPAPTNAAYEHVYQERTPTEPILCLPIWPGDSSYSSLYLYFATRYPMPMMNMHHPAAPARYVTEIFESLKSLNKGEIADNTLSTLDQYGVRFILIHKEVWPDKVSKGRPPEETVEKLTQTPWFRKVMDSYPIILLEYRAAGWEAEAAKAEGEE
;
A
#
# COMPACT_ATOMS: atom_id res chain seq x y z
N MET A 1 2.96 -34.87 -31.52
CA MET A 1 2.22 -33.58 -31.65
C MET A 1 2.05 -32.84 -30.33
N GLU A 2 1.88 -33.52 -29.19
CA GLU A 2 1.73 -32.87 -27.86
C GLU A 2 2.93 -32.05 -27.39
N SER A 3 4.16 -32.42 -27.77
CA SER A 3 5.37 -31.64 -27.43
C SER A 3 5.37 -30.27 -28.11
N ARG A 4 5.03 -30.19 -29.40
CA ARG A 4 4.96 -28.91 -30.16
C ARG A 4 3.89 -27.97 -29.59
N THR A 5 2.76 -28.49 -29.12
CA THR A 5 1.69 -27.67 -28.50
C THR A 5 2.03 -27.24 -27.08
N ARG A 6 2.86 -27.99 -26.35
CA ARG A 6 3.37 -27.59 -25.04
C ARG A 6 4.38 -26.43 -25.16
N TRP A 7 5.34 -26.54 -26.07
CA TRP A 7 6.35 -25.49 -26.29
C TRP A 7 5.72 -24.17 -26.76
N SER A 8 4.69 -24.23 -27.62
CA SER A 8 3.97 -23.02 -28.03
C SER A 8 3.22 -22.33 -26.89
N ARG A 9 2.65 -23.10 -25.95
CA ARG A 9 1.99 -22.55 -24.75
C ARG A 9 2.98 -21.89 -23.79
N ILE A 10 4.15 -22.50 -23.59
CA ILE A 10 5.22 -21.93 -22.76
C ILE A 10 5.71 -20.63 -23.40
N GLY A 11 5.99 -20.63 -24.71
CA GLY A 11 6.39 -19.43 -25.44
C GLY A 11 5.38 -18.29 -25.34
N LEU A 12 4.09 -18.58 -25.49
CA LEU A 12 3.03 -17.58 -25.31
C LEU A 12 2.94 -17.04 -23.88
N ALA A 13 3.11 -17.90 -22.87
CA ALA A 13 3.13 -17.46 -21.47
C ALA A 13 4.33 -16.56 -21.18
N VAL A 14 5.51 -16.88 -21.72
CA VAL A 14 6.71 -16.04 -21.61
C VAL A 14 6.48 -14.69 -22.30
N LEU A 15 5.98 -14.68 -23.54
CA LEU A 15 5.69 -13.44 -24.27
C LEU A 15 4.66 -12.57 -23.52
N PHE A 16 3.63 -13.18 -22.96
CA PHE A 16 2.63 -12.46 -22.17
C PHE A 16 3.22 -11.88 -20.88
N SER A 17 4.06 -12.63 -20.17
CA SER A 17 4.80 -12.12 -19.01
C SER A 17 5.72 -10.95 -19.37
N LEU A 18 6.48 -11.07 -20.46
CA LEU A 18 7.34 -9.99 -20.97
C LEU A 18 6.52 -8.75 -21.35
N PHE A 19 5.35 -8.94 -21.95
CA PHE A 19 4.43 -7.84 -22.25
C PHE A 19 3.93 -7.15 -20.97
N LEU A 20 3.56 -7.88 -19.93
CA LEU A 20 3.15 -7.29 -18.64
C LEU A 20 4.29 -6.54 -17.94
N ILE A 21 5.53 -7.05 -18.01
CA ILE A 21 6.71 -6.35 -17.51
C ILE A 21 6.98 -5.09 -18.34
N GLY A 22 6.90 -5.18 -19.67
CA GLY A 22 7.05 -4.04 -20.58
C GLY A 22 6.02 -2.94 -20.31
N LEU A 23 4.78 -3.34 -20.00
CA LEU A 23 3.73 -2.43 -19.54
C LEU A 23 4.16 -1.71 -18.25
N GLY A 24 4.73 -2.45 -17.28
CA GLY A 24 5.32 -1.87 -16.08
C GLY A 24 6.36 -0.81 -16.40
N LEU A 25 7.35 -1.14 -17.25
CA LEU A 25 8.42 -0.21 -17.63
C LEU A 25 7.90 1.08 -18.29
N VAL A 26 6.84 0.98 -19.11
CA VAL A 26 6.19 2.14 -19.75
C VAL A 26 5.49 3.01 -18.71
N PHE A 27 4.68 2.41 -17.82
CA PHE A 27 3.89 3.14 -16.83
C PHE A 27 4.70 3.69 -15.66
N THR A 28 5.94 3.22 -15.48
CA THR A 28 6.84 3.72 -14.45
C THR A 28 7.99 4.55 -15.01
N ARG A 29 7.91 5.07 -16.24
CA ARG A 29 8.96 5.95 -16.78
C ARG A 29 9.09 7.22 -15.91
N PRO A 30 10.32 7.65 -15.51
CA PRO A 30 11.63 7.18 -15.97
C PRO A 30 12.34 6.16 -15.06
N LEU A 31 11.65 5.56 -14.07
CA LEU A 31 12.22 4.76 -12.99
C LEU A 31 13.25 3.71 -13.42
N TRP A 32 13.04 3.03 -14.55
CA TRP A 32 13.95 2.00 -15.04
C TRP A 32 15.37 2.52 -15.35
N ARG A 33 15.53 3.83 -15.62
CA ARG A 33 16.85 4.47 -15.79
C ARG A 33 17.56 4.72 -14.47
N HIS A 34 16.81 4.77 -13.37
CA HIS A 34 17.29 5.09 -12.03
C HIS A 34 16.95 3.99 -11.02
N ALA A 35 16.85 2.74 -11.50
CA ALA A 35 16.26 1.66 -10.72
C ALA A 35 17.05 1.33 -9.45
N ALA A 36 18.36 1.60 -9.41
CA ALA A 36 19.19 1.39 -8.23
C ALA A 36 19.28 2.63 -7.32
N GLU A 37 19.02 3.82 -7.86
CA GLU A 37 19.31 5.12 -7.24
C GLU A 37 18.09 5.83 -6.68
N CYS A 38 16.91 5.53 -7.22
CA CYS A 38 15.68 6.25 -6.89
C CYS A 38 14.52 5.31 -6.62
N ILE A 39 13.53 5.80 -5.89
CA ILE A 39 12.22 5.16 -5.70
C ILE A 39 11.11 6.10 -6.16
N PRO A 40 9.96 5.57 -6.63
CA PRO A 40 8.83 6.42 -6.96
C PRO A 40 8.18 7.00 -5.70
N TYR A 41 7.74 8.25 -5.79
CA TYR A 41 6.99 8.91 -4.72
C TYR A 41 5.56 9.26 -5.14
N ALA A 42 5.29 9.44 -6.44
CA ALA A 42 3.98 9.78 -6.96
C ALA A 42 3.79 9.29 -8.39
N ARG A 43 2.57 8.90 -8.74
CA ARG A 43 2.21 8.63 -10.14
C ARG A 43 2.03 9.89 -10.98
N VAL A 44 1.44 10.92 -10.38
CA VAL A 44 1.17 12.21 -11.02
C VAL A 44 1.86 13.27 -10.16
N PRO A 45 3.17 13.50 -10.36
CA PRO A 45 3.89 14.52 -9.62
C PRO A 45 3.38 15.92 -10.01
N MET A 46 3.66 16.90 -9.15
CA MET A 46 3.51 18.31 -9.54
C MET A 46 4.45 18.60 -10.73
N GLU A 47 4.06 19.51 -11.61
CA GLU A 47 4.87 19.89 -12.76
C GLU A 47 6.25 20.40 -12.30
N GLY A 48 7.33 19.88 -12.90
CA GLY A 48 8.70 20.14 -12.49
C GLY A 48 9.18 19.29 -11.30
N GLY A 49 8.29 18.51 -10.68
CA GLY A 49 8.59 17.59 -9.57
C GLY A 49 8.91 16.16 -10.02
N GLU A 50 9.09 15.88 -11.30
CA GLU A 50 9.30 14.51 -11.81
C GLU A 50 10.51 13.81 -11.18
N LYS A 51 11.54 14.58 -10.78
CA LYS A 51 12.71 14.08 -10.06
C LYS A 51 13.08 15.03 -8.93
N GLY A 52 13.26 14.50 -7.72
CA GLY A 52 13.79 15.24 -6.57
C GLY A 52 14.75 14.38 -5.74
N GLU A 53 15.42 14.98 -4.76
CA GLU A 53 16.39 14.26 -3.90
C GLU A 53 15.73 13.74 -2.62
N PHE A 54 15.05 14.62 -1.88
CA PHE A 54 14.44 14.32 -0.59
C PHE A 54 12.93 14.64 -0.58
N ILE A 55 12.22 14.17 -1.60
CA ILE A 55 10.75 14.31 -1.63
C ILE A 55 10.16 13.43 -0.54
N MET A 56 9.43 14.01 0.40
CA MET A 56 8.86 13.29 1.54
C MET A 56 7.61 12.49 1.15
N GLY A 57 7.37 11.36 1.81
CA GLY A 57 6.15 10.57 1.62
C GLY A 57 6.22 9.14 2.12
N ASP A 58 5.10 8.44 2.03
CA ASP A 58 4.96 7.04 2.49
C ASP A 58 5.90 6.05 1.77
N HIS A 59 6.57 6.47 0.69
CA HIS A 59 7.58 5.67 -0.01
C HIS A 59 8.81 5.37 0.83
N PHE A 60 9.29 6.31 1.66
CA PHE A 60 10.37 6.01 2.60
C PHE A 60 9.90 5.11 3.74
N GLN A 61 8.64 5.25 4.18
CA GLN A 61 8.09 4.35 5.18
C GLN A 61 7.96 2.91 4.66
N PHE A 62 7.42 2.75 3.46
CA PHE A 62 7.29 1.43 2.87
C PHE A 62 8.67 0.83 2.61
N GLN A 63 9.61 1.59 2.03
CA GLN A 63 10.99 1.14 1.83
C GLN A 63 11.66 0.73 3.15
N TYR A 64 11.48 1.50 4.22
CA TYR A 64 11.98 1.17 5.54
C TYR A 64 11.40 -0.16 6.06
N ILE A 65 10.10 -0.40 5.91
CA ILE A 65 9.47 -1.67 6.32
C ILE A 65 10.04 -2.85 5.53
N LEU A 66 10.31 -2.66 4.23
CA LEU A 66 10.93 -3.70 3.39
C LEU A 66 12.39 -3.96 3.78
N TRP A 67 13.14 -2.90 4.08
CA TRP A 67 14.50 -2.99 4.61
C TRP A 67 14.53 -3.70 5.95
N LEU A 68 13.59 -3.40 6.86
CA LEU A 68 13.55 -3.98 8.19
C LEU A 68 13.40 -5.51 8.16
N PHE A 69 12.68 -6.06 7.17
CA PHE A 69 12.67 -7.52 6.96
C PHE A 69 14.07 -8.06 6.68
N ARG A 70 14.79 -7.46 5.72
CA ARG A 70 16.17 -7.85 5.39
C ARG A 70 17.05 -7.73 6.62
N HIS A 71 17.00 -6.59 7.30
CA HIS A 71 17.84 -6.31 8.45
C HIS A 71 17.69 -7.35 9.56
N LYS A 72 16.49 -7.87 9.76
CA LYS A 72 16.23 -8.88 10.79
C LYS A 72 16.51 -10.30 10.36
N VAL A 73 16.14 -10.66 9.13
CA VAL A 73 16.23 -12.03 8.61
C VAL A 73 17.65 -12.34 8.14
N VAL A 74 18.30 -11.39 7.49
CA VAL A 74 19.60 -11.54 6.85
C VAL A 74 20.70 -11.12 7.81
N ASP A 75 20.57 -9.95 8.43
CA ASP A 75 21.62 -9.43 9.32
C ASP A 75 21.45 -9.94 10.77
N GLY A 76 20.38 -10.68 11.06
CA GLY A 76 20.14 -11.36 12.34
C GLY A 76 19.78 -10.44 13.50
N GLN A 77 19.30 -9.22 13.23
CA GLN A 77 19.07 -8.20 14.26
C GLN A 77 17.66 -8.28 14.86
N GLY A 78 17.53 -8.69 16.12
CA GLY A 78 16.26 -8.58 16.88
C GLY A 78 15.10 -9.49 16.43
N SER A 79 13.89 -9.23 16.94
CA SER A 79 12.69 -10.04 16.65
C SER A 79 11.98 -9.58 15.37
N LEU A 80 11.52 -10.52 14.54
CA LEU A 80 10.79 -10.24 13.29
C LEU A 80 9.61 -9.27 13.46
N LEU A 81 8.95 -9.29 14.62
CA LEU A 81 7.70 -8.58 14.85
C LEU A 81 7.86 -7.23 15.57
N THR A 82 9.08 -6.78 15.86
CA THR A 82 9.33 -5.60 16.69
C THR A 82 10.19 -4.56 15.98
N ASP A 83 9.71 -3.35 15.79
CA ASP A 83 10.55 -2.26 15.28
C ASP A 83 11.33 -1.61 16.44
N PRO A 84 12.67 -1.70 16.47
CA PRO A 84 13.48 -1.10 17.53
C PRO A 84 13.88 0.37 17.24
N TYR A 85 13.64 0.87 16.02
CA TYR A 85 14.11 2.17 15.60
C TYR A 85 13.04 3.24 15.69
N GLN A 86 11.77 2.88 15.49
CA GLN A 86 10.66 3.85 15.57
C GLN A 86 10.12 4.01 16.98
N PHE A 87 9.90 5.26 17.39
CA PHE A 87 9.30 5.59 18.69
C PHE A 87 10.02 4.90 19.85
N SER A 88 11.36 4.89 19.79
CA SER A 88 12.21 4.16 20.71
C SER A 88 12.43 4.99 21.97
N PHE A 89 11.61 4.74 22.99
CA PHE A 89 11.76 5.31 24.33
C PHE A 89 11.34 4.31 25.42
N PRO A 90 11.91 4.38 26.63
CA PRO A 90 11.63 3.47 27.74
C PRO A 90 10.13 3.26 28.03
N GLY A 91 9.79 1.99 28.28
CA GLY A 91 8.42 1.58 28.63
C GLY A 91 7.45 1.47 27.46
N GLU A 92 7.82 1.91 26.25
CA GLU A 92 7.00 1.69 25.06
C GLU A 92 7.27 0.27 24.52
N PRO A 93 6.23 -0.58 24.38
CA PRO A 93 6.42 -1.88 23.75
C PRO A 93 6.88 -1.66 22.30
N MET A 94 7.97 -2.31 21.90
CA MET A 94 8.50 -2.19 20.54
C MET A 94 7.39 -2.31 19.50
N HIS A 95 7.36 -1.35 18.58
CA HIS A 95 6.24 -1.15 17.69
C HIS A 95 6.06 -2.40 16.80
N ARG A 96 4.87 -3.02 16.84
CA ARG A 96 4.56 -4.20 16.03
C ARG A 96 4.07 -3.76 14.66
N PHE A 97 4.70 -4.23 13.60
CA PHE A 97 4.35 -3.86 12.23
C PHE A 97 4.05 -5.10 11.37
N THR A 98 3.25 -4.89 10.33
CA THR A 98 3.06 -5.88 9.26
C THR A 98 4.23 -5.79 8.29
N MET A 99 5.00 -6.86 8.16
CA MET A 99 6.17 -6.92 7.27
C MET A 99 5.81 -6.89 5.77
N TYR A 100 4.53 -6.86 5.39
CA TYR A 100 4.08 -6.87 3.99
C TYR A 100 4.65 -8.02 3.14
N ILE A 101 5.06 -9.13 3.79
CA ILE A 101 5.84 -10.22 3.17
C ILE A 101 5.19 -10.72 1.86
N PRO A 102 3.87 -11.00 1.80
CA PRO A 102 3.25 -11.52 0.59
C PRO A 102 3.27 -10.55 -0.59
N SER A 103 3.18 -9.24 -0.31
CA SER A 103 3.17 -8.20 -1.34
C SER A 103 4.58 -7.70 -1.69
N ALA A 104 5.60 -8.12 -0.94
CA ALA A 104 6.98 -7.66 -1.12
C ALA A 104 8.03 -8.77 -1.21
N TRP A 105 7.64 -10.05 -1.33
CA TRP A 105 8.58 -11.17 -1.51
C TRP A 105 9.59 -10.97 -2.65
N PRO A 106 9.27 -10.35 -3.81
CA PRO A 106 10.28 -10.09 -4.84
C PRO A 106 11.35 -9.11 -4.35
N CYS A 107 10.95 -8.10 -3.57
CA CYS A 107 11.87 -7.18 -2.92
C CYS A 107 12.76 -7.93 -1.93
N HIS A 108 12.17 -8.75 -1.05
CA HIS A 108 12.94 -9.48 -0.03
C HIS A 108 13.96 -10.45 -0.63
N LEU A 109 13.61 -11.13 -1.72
CA LEU A 109 14.57 -12.00 -2.42
C LEU A 109 15.66 -11.19 -3.11
N ALA A 110 15.31 -10.09 -3.79
CA ALA A 110 16.30 -9.26 -4.49
C ALA A 110 17.22 -8.52 -3.50
N SER A 111 16.74 -8.16 -2.31
CA SER A 111 17.53 -7.50 -1.28
C SER A 111 18.61 -8.39 -0.66
N LEU A 112 18.61 -9.69 -0.95
CA LEU A 112 19.71 -10.59 -0.60
C LEU A 112 20.98 -10.30 -1.41
N PHE A 113 20.86 -9.59 -2.54
CA PHE A 113 21.94 -9.38 -3.49
C PHE A 113 22.40 -7.92 -3.61
N THR A 114 21.66 -6.96 -3.05
CA THR A 114 21.99 -5.54 -3.17
C THR A 114 21.30 -4.67 -2.11
N ASP A 115 21.98 -3.60 -1.71
CA ASP A 115 21.55 -2.58 -0.74
C ASP A 115 20.99 -1.32 -1.42
N SER A 116 20.87 -1.37 -2.75
CA SER A 116 20.32 -0.32 -3.60
C SER A 116 18.78 -0.30 -3.55
N PHE A 117 18.16 0.62 -4.28
CA PHE A 117 16.70 0.65 -4.46
C PHE A 117 16.17 -0.34 -5.51
N LEU A 118 17.05 -1.11 -6.15
CA LEU A 118 16.64 -2.07 -7.18
C LEU A 118 15.60 -3.10 -6.68
N PRO A 119 15.71 -3.69 -5.48
CA PRO A 119 14.72 -4.64 -4.97
C PRO A 119 13.31 -4.06 -4.87
N PHE A 120 13.21 -2.79 -4.44
CA PHE A 120 11.95 -2.06 -4.37
C PHE A 120 11.32 -1.91 -5.75
N ASN A 121 12.12 -1.48 -6.73
CA ASN A 121 11.66 -1.26 -8.10
C ASN A 121 11.35 -2.56 -8.85
N LEU A 122 12.08 -3.64 -8.57
CA LEU A 122 11.75 -4.98 -9.05
C LEU A 122 10.39 -5.44 -8.52
N ASN A 123 10.08 -5.16 -7.26
CA ASN A 123 8.76 -5.49 -6.71
C ASN A 123 7.63 -4.78 -7.46
N ILE A 124 7.84 -3.52 -7.85
CA ILE A 124 6.89 -2.78 -8.68
C ILE A 124 6.65 -3.50 -10.00
N TRP A 125 7.69 -3.87 -10.76
CA TRP A 125 7.49 -4.51 -12.06
C TRP A 125 6.92 -5.93 -11.95
N VAL A 126 7.39 -6.72 -10.98
CA VAL A 126 6.82 -8.03 -10.70
C VAL A 126 5.34 -7.94 -10.33
N SER A 127 4.92 -6.87 -9.64
CA SER A 127 3.51 -6.70 -9.31
C SER A 127 2.60 -6.57 -10.55
N PHE A 128 3.08 -6.01 -11.68
CA PHE A 128 2.32 -5.99 -12.94
C PHE A 128 2.08 -7.41 -13.46
N LEU A 129 3.11 -8.25 -13.39
CA LEU A 129 3.03 -9.65 -13.77
C LEU A 129 2.03 -10.40 -12.88
N LEU A 130 2.13 -10.24 -11.56
CA LEU A 130 1.24 -10.90 -10.60
C LEU A 130 -0.22 -10.45 -10.76
N ALA A 131 -0.47 -9.14 -10.87
CA ALA A 131 -1.80 -8.58 -11.06
C ALA A 131 -2.41 -9.01 -12.39
N GLY A 132 -1.64 -8.97 -13.48
CA GLY A 132 -2.08 -9.41 -14.79
C GLY A 132 -2.41 -10.90 -14.84
N TRP A 133 -1.52 -11.76 -14.33
CA TRP A 133 -1.75 -13.21 -14.33
C TRP A 133 -2.90 -13.65 -13.42
N ALA A 134 -2.98 -13.11 -12.21
CA ALA A 134 -4.07 -13.45 -11.28
C ALA A 134 -5.44 -13.12 -11.90
N THR A 135 -5.58 -11.95 -12.52
CA THR A 135 -6.80 -11.57 -13.23
C THR A 135 -7.02 -12.40 -14.50
N TYR A 136 -5.99 -12.65 -15.31
CA TYR A 136 -6.10 -13.52 -16.49
C TYR A 136 -6.65 -14.90 -16.10
N LEU A 137 -6.07 -15.53 -15.08
CA LEU A 137 -6.42 -16.88 -14.62
C LEU A 137 -7.87 -16.93 -14.11
N TRP A 138 -8.28 -15.92 -13.33
CA TRP A 138 -9.66 -15.81 -12.85
C TRP A 138 -10.64 -15.61 -14.01
N ILE A 139 -10.44 -14.58 -14.83
CA ILE A 139 -11.37 -14.22 -15.90
C ILE A 139 -11.43 -15.27 -17.00
N ARG A 140 -10.35 -16.02 -17.24
CA ARG A 140 -10.33 -17.12 -18.22
C ARG A 140 -11.41 -18.18 -17.96
N ARG A 141 -11.95 -18.28 -16.74
CA ARG A 141 -13.07 -19.18 -16.38
C ARG A 141 -14.42 -18.70 -16.91
N TYR A 142 -14.59 -17.39 -17.12
CA TYR A 142 -15.86 -16.77 -17.52
C TYR A 142 -15.93 -16.43 -19.01
N VAL A 143 -14.83 -16.64 -19.73
CA VAL A 143 -14.73 -16.29 -21.15
C VAL A 143 -14.32 -17.45 -22.03
N ASP A 144 -14.79 -17.48 -23.28
CA ASP A 144 -14.56 -18.64 -24.17
C ASP A 144 -13.15 -18.61 -24.77
N THR A 145 -12.63 -17.40 -25.04
CA THR A 145 -11.37 -17.17 -25.74
C THR A 145 -10.35 -16.46 -24.84
N PRO A 146 -9.03 -16.62 -25.07
CA PRO A 146 -8.01 -15.95 -24.25
C PRO A 146 -8.02 -14.42 -24.35
N GLY A 147 -8.43 -13.84 -25.49
CA GLY A 147 -8.33 -12.40 -25.75
C GLY A 147 -9.01 -11.52 -24.69
N PRO A 148 -10.29 -11.75 -24.36
CA PRO A 148 -10.97 -11.09 -23.25
C PRO A 148 -10.24 -11.17 -21.89
N ALA A 149 -9.64 -12.32 -21.56
CA ALA A 149 -8.88 -12.47 -20.33
C ALA A 149 -7.54 -11.68 -20.38
N VAL A 150 -6.91 -11.58 -21.54
CA VAL A 150 -5.73 -10.71 -21.76
C VAL A 150 -6.11 -9.25 -21.56
N LEU A 151 -7.27 -8.80 -22.07
CA LEU A 151 -7.77 -7.46 -21.82
C LEU A 151 -7.95 -7.19 -20.32
N ALA A 152 -8.60 -8.11 -19.59
CA ALA A 152 -8.79 -7.97 -18.14
C ALA A 152 -7.47 -7.89 -17.39
N ALA A 153 -6.45 -8.65 -17.81
CA ALA A 153 -5.11 -8.57 -17.24
C ALA A 153 -4.46 -7.20 -17.46
N VAL A 154 -4.57 -6.64 -18.67
CA VAL A 154 -4.11 -5.27 -18.97
C VAL A 154 -4.82 -4.25 -18.10
N ILE A 155 -6.15 -4.35 -18.00
CA ILE A 155 -6.96 -3.49 -17.16
C ILE A 155 -6.45 -3.52 -15.72
N MET A 156 -6.32 -4.70 -15.12
CA MET A 156 -5.86 -4.82 -13.74
C MET A 156 -4.44 -4.29 -13.55
N ALA A 157 -3.52 -4.64 -14.46
CA ALA A 157 -2.12 -4.27 -14.35
C ALA A 157 -1.92 -2.75 -14.49
N ALA A 158 -2.64 -2.09 -15.40
CA ALA A 158 -2.50 -0.66 -15.67
C ALA A 158 -3.54 0.22 -14.96
N PHE A 159 -4.41 -0.35 -14.10
CA PHE A 159 -5.54 0.41 -13.56
C PHE A 159 -5.10 1.64 -12.76
N PRO A 160 -5.68 2.84 -12.99
CA PRO A 160 -5.25 4.07 -12.37
C PRO A 160 -5.10 4.04 -10.84
N TYR A 161 -6.13 3.58 -10.14
CA TYR A 161 -6.14 3.45 -8.68
C TYR A 161 -5.00 2.55 -8.18
N ARG A 162 -4.78 1.41 -8.84
CA ARG A 162 -3.72 0.46 -8.48
C ARG A 162 -2.35 1.11 -8.62
N LEU A 163 -2.12 1.78 -9.76
CA LEU A 163 -0.84 2.41 -10.06
C LEU A 163 -0.53 3.55 -9.11
N ILE A 164 -1.50 4.42 -8.80
CA ILE A 164 -1.25 5.51 -7.84
C ILE A 164 -1.03 4.99 -6.43
N SER A 165 -1.75 3.95 -6.02
CA SER A 165 -1.54 3.30 -4.72
C SER A 165 -0.13 2.71 -4.64
N MET A 166 0.28 1.95 -5.65
CA MET A 166 1.60 1.31 -5.71
C MET A 166 2.75 2.32 -5.81
N LEU A 167 2.64 3.34 -6.66
CA LEU A 167 3.70 4.35 -6.88
C LEU A 167 3.75 5.41 -5.77
N GLY A 168 2.63 5.62 -5.06
CA GLY A 168 2.60 6.29 -3.76
C GLY A 168 3.03 5.37 -2.61
N SER A 169 3.52 4.17 -2.91
CA SER A 169 4.05 3.17 -1.97
C SER A 169 3.07 2.66 -0.91
N SER A 170 1.78 2.72 -1.22
CA SER A 170 0.78 2.00 -0.46
C SER A 170 0.88 0.49 -0.74
N PRO A 171 0.98 -0.37 0.30
CA PRO A 171 1.01 -1.82 0.14
C PRO A 171 -0.22 -2.37 -0.58
N THR A 172 -1.34 -1.64 -0.52
CA THR A 172 -2.58 -1.94 -1.23
C THR A 172 -2.34 -2.19 -2.72
N GLY A 173 -1.57 -1.34 -3.41
CA GLY A 173 -1.32 -1.48 -4.85
C GLY A 173 -0.56 -2.75 -5.23
N PHE A 174 0.33 -3.19 -4.33
CA PHE A 174 1.08 -4.44 -4.47
C PHE A 174 0.23 -5.66 -4.12
N ALA A 175 -0.61 -5.59 -3.09
CA ALA A 175 -1.44 -6.70 -2.62
C ALA A 175 -2.68 -6.97 -3.49
N MET A 176 -3.09 -6.00 -4.33
CA MET A 176 -4.31 -6.09 -5.14
C MET A 176 -4.41 -7.34 -6.04
N TYR A 177 -3.29 -7.98 -6.43
CA TYR A 177 -3.35 -9.23 -7.22
C TYR A 177 -3.90 -10.42 -6.43
N LEU A 178 -3.82 -10.40 -5.10
CA LEU A 178 -4.32 -11.47 -4.24
C LEU A 178 -5.85 -11.56 -4.29
N ILE A 179 -6.55 -10.47 -4.64
CA ILE A 179 -8.01 -10.44 -4.78
C ILE A 179 -8.49 -11.36 -5.93
N PRO A 180 -8.11 -11.13 -7.20
CA PRO A 180 -8.49 -12.04 -8.29
C PRO A 180 -7.89 -13.44 -8.12
N LEU A 181 -6.72 -13.57 -7.49
CA LEU A 181 -6.17 -14.88 -7.15
C LEU A 181 -7.07 -15.64 -6.16
N GLY A 182 -7.59 -14.95 -5.14
CA GLY A 182 -8.54 -15.50 -4.18
C GLY A 182 -9.82 -15.98 -4.87
N PHE A 183 -10.40 -15.15 -5.73
CA PHE A 183 -11.58 -15.54 -6.52
C PHE A 183 -11.31 -16.75 -7.43
N TRP A 184 -10.16 -16.78 -8.12
CA TRP A 184 -9.75 -17.93 -8.92
C TRP A 184 -9.61 -19.21 -8.10
N CYS A 185 -9.04 -19.13 -6.89
CA CYS A 185 -8.91 -20.29 -6.02
C CYS A 185 -10.26 -20.76 -5.47
N ILE A 186 -11.16 -19.83 -5.12
CA ILE A 186 -12.53 -20.13 -4.70
C ILE A 186 -13.30 -20.83 -5.81
N ASP A 187 -13.24 -20.32 -7.04
CA ASP A 187 -13.83 -21.02 -8.19
C ASP A 187 -13.21 -22.41 -8.35
N GLY A 188 -11.91 -22.58 -8.03
CA GLY A 188 -11.23 -23.88 -8.03
C GLY A 188 -11.85 -24.88 -7.06
N ILE A 189 -12.22 -24.43 -5.86
CA ILE A 189 -12.96 -25.25 -4.88
C ILE A 189 -14.30 -25.66 -5.47
N LEU A 190 -15.04 -24.69 -6.03
CA LEU A 190 -16.39 -24.89 -6.54
C LEU A 190 -16.44 -25.82 -7.76
N ASP A 191 -15.52 -25.64 -8.72
CA ASP A 191 -15.52 -26.39 -9.99
C ASP A 191 -14.89 -27.78 -9.85
N ARG A 192 -13.71 -27.86 -9.23
CA ARG A 192 -12.86 -29.06 -9.29
C ARG A 192 -12.96 -29.94 -8.06
N ARG A 193 -13.69 -29.51 -7.02
CA ARG A 193 -13.90 -30.31 -5.82
C ARG A 193 -12.57 -30.85 -5.26
N SER A 194 -11.54 -30.00 -5.15
CA SER A 194 -10.20 -30.43 -4.70
C SER A 194 -9.82 -29.83 -3.35
N HIS A 195 -9.18 -30.64 -2.50
CA HIS A 195 -8.58 -30.16 -1.25
C HIS A 195 -7.37 -29.25 -1.47
N ALA A 196 -6.62 -29.44 -2.57
CA ALA A 196 -5.51 -28.56 -2.92
C ALA A 196 -6.02 -27.14 -3.21
N TRP A 197 -7.13 -27.02 -3.94
CA TRP A 197 -7.78 -25.72 -4.16
C TRP A 197 -8.28 -25.10 -2.85
N ALA A 198 -8.83 -25.91 -1.94
CA ALA A 198 -9.24 -25.44 -0.62
C ALA A 198 -8.07 -24.91 0.21
N PHE A 199 -6.94 -25.61 0.20
CA PHE A 199 -5.72 -25.19 0.88
C PHE A 199 -5.18 -23.88 0.32
N VAL A 200 -5.00 -23.79 -1.00
CA VAL A 200 -4.49 -22.57 -1.65
C VAL A 200 -5.47 -21.41 -1.47
N ALA A 201 -6.78 -21.64 -1.57
CA ALA A 201 -7.79 -20.62 -1.30
C ALA A 201 -7.75 -20.14 0.15
N GLY A 202 -7.54 -21.03 1.13
CA GLY A 202 -7.39 -20.67 2.54
C GLY A 202 -6.10 -19.90 2.82
N PHE A 203 -5.06 -20.13 2.02
CA PHE A 203 -3.81 -19.39 2.12
C PHE A 203 -3.93 -17.95 1.60
N VAL A 204 -4.85 -17.64 0.69
CA VAL A 204 -5.01 -16.27 0.17
C VAL A 204 -5.44 -15.26 1.26
N PRO A 205 -6.47 -15.50 2.09
CA PRO A 205 -6.79 -14.64 3.24
C PRO A 205 -5.60 -14.40 4.18
N LEU A 206 -4.78 -15.44 4.42
CA LEU A 206 -3.56 -15.31 5.21
C LEU A 206 -2.58 -14.34 4.55
N LEU A 207 -2.32 -14.51 3.25
CA LEU A 207 -1.44 -13.61 2.48
C LEU A 207 -1.99 -12.18 2.41
N LEU A 208 -3.30 -12.01 2.25
CA LEU A 208 -3.92 -10.69 2.29
C LEU A 208 -3.64 -10.02 3.63
N THR A 209 -3.84 -10.75 4.74
CA THR A 209 -3.70 -10.22 6.10
C THR A 209 -2.30 -9.69 6.36
N PHE A 210 -1.28 -10.41 5.89
CA PHE A 210 0.11 -9.97 6.01
C PHE A 210 0.53 -8.97 4.93
N GLY A 211 -0.17 -8.92 3.80
CA GLY A 211 0.18 -8.08 2.64
C GLY A 211 -0.46 -6.69 2.66
N ASP A 212 -1.75 -6.58 3.01
CA ASP A 212 -2.47 -5.32 3.17
C ASP A 212 -3.82 -5.53 3.90
N MET A 213 -4.03 -4.78 4.99
CA MET A 213 -5.23 -4.93 5.82
C MET A 213 -6.52 -4.44 5.13
N HIS A 214 -6.44 -3.48 4.21
CA HIS A 214 -7.62 -3.01 3.48
C HIS A 214 -8.06 -4.02 2.43
N CYS A 215 -7.12 -4.60 1.68
CA CYS A 215 -7.40 -5.70 0.77
C CYS A 215 -8.02 -6.88 1.53
N SER A 216 -7.48 -7.23 2.71
CA SER A 216 -8.06 -8.27 3.58
C SER A 216 -9.50 -7.96 3.99
N TYR A 217 -9.72 -6.74 4.49
CA TYR A 217 -11.02 -6.30 4.99
C TYR A 217 -12.08 -6.32 3.87
N PHE A 218 -11.78 -5.71 2.72
CA PHE A 218 -12.75 -5.66 1.62
C PHE A 218 -12.93 -7.01 0.92
N PHE A 219 -11.90 -7.86 0.88
CA PHE A 219 -12.05 -9.24 0.42
C PHE A 219 -12.99 -10.02 1.33
N GLY A 220 -12.77 -9.95 2.65
CA GLY A 220 -13.63 -10.58 3.65
C GLY A 220 -15.09 -10.10 3.58
N MET A 221 -15.31 -8.81 3.36
CA MET A 221 -16.67 -8.26 3.17
C MET A 221 -17.35 -8.75 1.89
N THR A 222 -16.59 -8.92 0.81
CA THR A 222 -17.13 -9.33 -0.50
C THR A 222 -17.37 -10.83 -0.58
N LEU A 223 -16.62 -11.60 0.21
CA LEU A 223 -16.59 -13.06 0.14
C LEU A 223 -17.97 -13.73 0.32
N PRO A 224 -18.81 -13.36 1.30
CA PRO A 224 -20.14 -13.97 1.45
C PRO A 224 -21.01 -13.79 0.20
N ALA A 225 -20.99 -12.59 -0.39
CA ALA A 225 -21.73 -12.30 -1.62
C ALA A 225 -21.15 -13.08 -2.81
N TYR A 226 -19.82 -13.15 -2.93
CA TYR A 226 -19.15 -13.90 -3.99
C TYR A 226 -19.42 -15.41 -3.89
N LEU A 227 -19.42 -15.97 -2.68
CA LEU A 227 -19.78 -17.36 -2.42
C LEU A 227 -21.25 -17.60 -2.76
N ALA A 228 -22.18 -16.81 -2.22
CA ALA A 228 -23.61 -16.93 -2.55
C ALA A 228 -23.84 -16.87 -4.07
N PHE A 229 -23.13 -15.99 -4.77
CA PHE A 229 -23.12 -15.89 -6.22
C PHE A 229 -22.60 -17.16 -6.89
N GLY A 230 -21.39 -17.63 -6.54
CA GLY A 230 -20.81 -18.84 -7.10
C GLY A 230 -21.65 -20.09 -6.83
N TYR A 231 -22.39 -20.05 -5.71
CA TYR A 231 -23.35 -21.05 -5.31
C TYR A 231 -24.61 -21.05 -6.18
N ALA A 232 -25.24 -19.89 -6.34
CA ALA A 232 -26.42 -19.74 -7.20
C ALA A 232 -26.13 -20.11 -8.66
N ALA A 233 -24.94 -19.76 -9.17
CA ALA A 233 -24.53 -20.09 -10.54
C ALA A 233 -24.42 -21.59 -10.81
N ARG A 234 -24.22 -22.43 -9.78
CA ARG A 234 -24.08 -23.89 -9.92
C ARG A 234 -25.27 -24.66 -9.35
N TYR A 235 -26.39 -23.96 -9.11
CA TYR A 235 -27.57 -24.52 -8.46
C TYR A 235 -28.11 -25.78 -9.17
N ALA A 236 -28.12 -25.79 -10.50
CA ALA A 236 -28.60 -26.93 -11.28
C ALA A 236 -27.78 -28.21 -11.04
N GLU A 237 -26.46 -28.10 -10.97
CA GLU A 237 -25.55 -29.22 -10.69
C GLU A 237 -25.75 -29.77 -9.26
N TRP A 238 -26.10 -28.90 -8.32
CA TRP A 238 -26.24 -29.27 -6.91
C TRP A 238 -27.57 -29.91 -6.61
N LYS A 239 -28.64 -29.44 -7.27
CA LYS A 239 -29.95 -30.08 -7.20
C LYS A 239 -29.88 -31.55 -7.64
N ALA A 240 -28.98 -31.88 -8.55
CA ALA A 240 -28.78 -33.24 -9.04
C ALA A 240 -27.97 -34.15 -8.08
N THR A 241 -27.26 -33.59 -7.09
CA THR A 241 -26.43 -34.36 -6.15
C THR A 241 -27.16 -34.52 -4.81
N PRO A 242 -27.24 -35.73 -4.21
CA PRO A 242 -27.84 -35.90 -2.88
C PRO A 242 -27.16 -35.02 -1.84
N PHE A 243 -27.95 -34.27 -1.06
CA PHE A 243 -27.44 -33.28 -0.11
C PHE A 243 -26.43 -33.86 0.89
N LYS A 244 -26.63 -35.08 1.39
CA LYS A 244 -25.70 -35.75 2.31
C LYS A 244 -24.31 -35.97 1.70
N THR A 245 -24.26 -36.41 0.44
CA THR A 245 -23.00 -36.63 -0.29
C THR A 245 -22.31 -35.30 -0.58
N PHE A 246 -23.08 -34.31 -1.05
CA PHE A 246 -22.57 -32.97 -1.31
C PHE A 246 -22.01 -32.31 -0.03
N ALA A 247 -22.76 -32.36 1.06
CA ALA A 247 -22.36 -31.78 2.34
C ALA A 247 -21.09 -32.44 2.89
N LYS A 248 -20.99 -33.78 2.84
CA LYS A 248 -19.80 -34.50 3.31
C LYS A 248 -18.54 -34.14 2.49
N ASP A 249 -18.66 -34.10 1.16
CA ASP A 249 -17.54 -33.79 0.27
C ASP A 249 -17.07 -32.34 0.38
N GLN A 250 -18.01 -31.43 0.62
CA GLN A 250 -17.72 -30.00 0.72
C GLN A 250 -17.29 -29.58 2.13
N ALA A 251 -17.77 -30.23 3.19
CA ALA A 251 -17.48 -29.86 4.57
C ALA A 251 -15.99 -29.78 4.87
N LEU A 252 -15.21 -30.80 4.48
CA LEU A 252 -13.76 -30.79 4.71
C LEU A 252 -13.04 -29.67 3.93
N ARG A 253 -13.49 -29.37 2.70
CA ARG A 253 -12.91 -28.30 1.89
C ARG A 253 -13.21 -26.93 2.48
N TRP A 254 -14.44 -26.71 2.91
CA TRP A 254 -14.82 -25.48 3.60
C TRP A 254 -14.15 -25.37 4.95
N LEU A 255 -13.90 -26.47 5.67
CA LEU A 255 -13.13 -26.45 6.91
C LEU A 255 -11.68 -25.99 6.66
N ILE A 256 -11.01 -26.55 5.64
CA ILE A 256 -9.65 -26.15 5.24
C ILE A 256 -9.62 -24.67 4.83
N PHE A 257 -10.57 -24.23 4.00
CA PHE A 257 -10.67 -22.82 3.60
C PHE A 257 -10.96 -21.89 4.79
N SER A 258 -11.85 -22.32 5.69
CA SER A 258 -12.25 -21.55 6.87
C SER A 258 -11.10 -21.29 7.83
N PHE A 259 -10.09 -22.17 7.89
CA PHE A 259 -8.90 -21.93 8.72
C PHE A 259 -8.22 -20.60 8.34
N GLY A 260 -8.06 -20.34 7.05
CA GLY A 260 -7.52 -19.08 6.54
C GLY A 260 -8.37 -17.86 6.89
N LEU A 261 -9.69 -18.01 6.83
CA LEU A 261 -10.63 -16.95 7.19
C LEU A 261 -10.63 -16.66 8.69
N ILE A 262 -10.63 -17.70 9.52
CA ILE A 262 -10.56 -17.59 10.97
C ILE A 262 -9.26 -16.86 11.34
N PHE A 263 -8.14 -17.23 10.71
CA PHE A 263 -6.88 -16.52 10.91
C PHE A 263 -6.98 -15.05 10.52
N MET A 264 -7.53 -14.73 9.35
CA MET A 264 -7.72 -13.34 8.90
C MET A 264 -8.55 -12.54 9.91
N VAL A 265 -9.67 -13.11 10.40
CA VAL A 265 -10.52 -12.47 11.42
C VAL A 265 -9.76 -12.29 12.73
N ALA A 266 -9.04 -13.31 13.19
CA ALA A 266 -8.25 -13.26 14.42
C ALA A 266 -7.16 -12.19 14.35
N MET A 267 -6.49 -12.06 13.20
CA MET A 267 -5.44 -11.06 13.01
C MET A 267 -6.02 -9.64 12.88
N VAL A 268 -7.15 -9.46 12.20
CA VAL A 268 -7.87 -8.16 12.20
C VAL A 268 -8.29 -7.78 13.62
N ALA A 269 -8.77 -8.74 14.42
CA ALA A 269 -9.10 -8.51 15.82
C ALA A 269 -7.84 -8.19 16.66
N PHE A 270 -6.73 -8.87 16.41
CA PHE A 270 -5.44 -8.60 17.04
C PHE A 270 -4.93 -7.18 16.74
N VAL A 271 -4.91 -6.79 15.46
CA VAL A 271 -4.54 -5.43 15.03
C VAL A 271 -5.43 -4.39 15.70
N ARG A 272 -6.75 -4.64 15.73
CA ARG A 272 -7.69 -3.74 16.41
C ARG A 272 -7.30 -3.58 17.88
N ALA A 273 -7.10 -4.68 18.58
CA ALA A 273 -6.83 -4.67 20.02
C ALA A 273 -5.46 -4.09 20.39
N ARG A 274 -4.43 -4.35 19.56
CA ARG A 274 -3.03 -4.06 19.90
C ARG A 274 -2.41 -2.88 19.17
N ILE A 275 -2.97 -2.46 18.05
CA ILE A 275 -2.43 -1.34 17.24
C ILE A 275 -3.44 -0.20 17.21
N LEU A 276 -4.68 -0.46 16.79
CA LEU A 276 -5.64 0.63 16.57
C LEU A 276 -6.22 1.19 17.86
N ASN A 277 -6.55 0.35 18.84
CA ASN A 277 -7.10 0.80 20.12
C ASN A 277 -6.14 1.67 20.96
N PRO A 278 -4.83 1.39 21.06
CA PRO A 278 -3.89 2.27 21.77
C PRO A 278 -3.36 3.45 20.94
N SER A 279 -3.81 3.60 19.69
CA SER A 279 -3.38 4.68 18.80
C SER A 279 -4.36 5.86 18.80
N VAL A 280 -3.92 6.97 18.23
CA VAL A 280 -4.76 8.15 17.94
C VAL A 280 -5.98 7.86 17.04
N VAL A 281 -6.07 6.69 16.40
CA VAL A 281 -7.15 6.27 15.48
C VAL A 281 -8.27 5.49 16.19
N GLN A 282 -8.25 5.40 17.53
CA GLN A 282 -9.19 4.58 18.31
C GLN A 282 -10.67 4.88 17.99
N GLU A 283 -11.05 6.16 17.96
CA GLU A 283 -12.42 6.64 17.78
C GLU A 283 -12.91 6.63 16.32
N GLY A 284 -12.02 6.29 15.38
CA GLY A 284 -12.25 6.45 13.95
C GLY A 284 -12.10 7.90 13.51
N PHE A 285 -12.55 8.20 12.28
CA PHE A 285 -12.32 9.51 11.68
C PHE A 285 -13.55 10.42 11.77
N SER A 286 -13.28 11.73 11.94
CA SER A 286 -14.32 12.75 11.86
C SER A 286 -14.92 12.82 10.45
N LEU A 287 -16.15 13.31 10.31
CA LEU A 287 -16.78 13.46 9.00
C LEU A 287 -16.01 14.43 8.10
N LYS A 288 -15.51 15.53 8.67
CA LYS A 288 -14.71 16.53 7.94
C LYS A 288 -13.42 15.93 7.40
N GLU A 289 -12.73 15.14 8.21
CA GLU A 289 -11.52 14.45 7.78
C GLU A 289 -11.82 13.42 6.69
N LEU A 290 -12.88 12.62 6.87
CA LEU A 290 -13.32 11.67 5.86
C LEU A 290 -13.60 12.35 4.51
N GLN A 291 -14.29 13.49 4.50
CA GLN A 291 -14.59 14.26 3.29
C GLN A 291 -13.34 14.71 2.55
N ILE A 292 -12.29 15.13 3.27
CA ILE A 292 -11.00 15.50 2.70
C ILE A 292 -10.39 14.30 1.94
N PHE A 293 -10.43 13.10 2.53
CA PHE A 293 -9.77 11.92 1.97
C PHE A 293 -10.65 11.04 1.07
N SER A 294 -11.94 11.34 0.94
CA SER A 294 -12.86 10.58 0.10
C SER A 294 -12.97 11.16 -1.31
N PRO A 295 -13.22 10.32 -2.33
CA PRO A 295 -13.58 10.81 -3.66
C PRO A 295 -14.86 11.64 -3.66
N THR A 296 -14.98 12.44 -4.71
CA THR A 296 -16.16 13.19 -5.12
C THR A 296 -16.70 12.58 -6.42
N PRO A 297 -17.96 12.84 -6.81
CA PRO A 297 -18.48 12.40 -8.11
C PRO A 297 -17.65 12.89 -9.30
N TYR A 298 -17.00 14.06 -9.19
CA TYR A 298 -16.14 14.61 -10.24
C TYR A 298 -14.90 13.74 -10.49
N ASP A 299 -14.40 13.03 -9.48
CA ASP A 299 -13.23 12.16 -9.61
C ASP A 299 -13.48 10.94 -10.53
N LEU A 300 -14.74 10.65 -10.90
CA LEU A 300 -15.09 9.61 -11.88
C LEU A 300 -14.68 9.95 -13.31
N ILE A 301 -14.41 11.23 -13.61
CA ILE A 301 -14.01 11.70 -14.94
C ILE A 301 -12.58 12.26 -14.94
N ILE A 302 -11.95 12.43 -13.77
CA ILE A 302 -10.56 12.89 -13.66
C ILE A 302 -9.61 11.71 -13.85
N ARG A 303 -9.06 11.61 -15.05
CA ARG A 303 -8.06 10.59 -15.40
C ARG A 303 -6.79 10.63 -14.53
N ASN A 304 -6.26 11.84 -14.32
CA ASN A 304 -5.00 12.09 -13.62
C ASN A 304 -5.29 12.84 -12.32
N ASN A 305 -5.49 12.09 -11.25
CA ASN A 305 -5.72 12.66 -9.93
C ASN A 305 -4.42 12.61 -9.11
N PRO A 306 -3.86 13.75 -8.66
CA PRO A 306 -2.67 13.74 -7.81
C PRO A 306 -2.95 13.21 -6.40
N VAL A 307 -4.22 13.20 -5.97
CA VAL A 307 -4.63 12.66 -4.66
C VAL A 307 -4.92 11.16 -4.81
N THR A 308 -4.01 10.33 -4.30
CA THR A 308 -4.09 8.85 -4.33
C THR A 308 -5.47 8.32 -3.94
N THR A 309 -6.07 8.91 -2.91
CA THR A 309 -7.32 8.44 -2.31
C THR A 309 -8.56 8.75 -3.15
N ARG A 310 -8.42 9.63 -4.14
CA ARG A 310 -9.48 10.09 -5.03
C ARG A 310 -9.36 9.55 -6.46
N ALA A 311 -8.33 8.78 -6.78
CA ALA A 311 -8.12 8.24 -8.13
C ALA A 311 -9.06 7.08 -8.49
N ILE A 312 -10.37 7.35 -8.60
CA ILE A 312 -11.42 6.37 -8.87
C ILE A 312 -11.89 6.34 -10.34
N TYR A 313 -11.11 6.93 -11.26
CA TYR A 313 -11.41 6.95 -12.68
C TYR A 313 -11.56 5.52 -13.26
N PRO A 314 -12.73 5.14 -13.81
CA PRO A 314 -12.99 3.79 -14.29
C PRO A 314 -12.42 3.48 -15.68
N GLY A 315 -12.13 4.50 -16.50
CA GLY A 315 -11.80 4.35 -17.93
C GLY A 315 -13.04 4.33 -18.82
N PHE A 316 -13.14 5.25 -19.78
CA PHE A 316 -14.32 5.34 -20.64
C PHE A 316 -14.49 4.11 -21.52
N GLY A 317 -13.40 3.62 -22.11
CA GLY A 317 -13.45 2.44 -22.97
C GLY A 317 -13.83 1.17 -22.20
N ILE A 318 -13.43 1.07 -20.93
CA ILE A 318 -13.84 -0.03 -20.04
C ILE A 318 -15.32 0.05 -19.72
N VAL A 319 -15.82 1.23 -19.33
CA VAL A 319 -17.23 1.43 -19.01
C VAL A 319 -18.10 1.10 -20.23
N ALA A 320 -17.70 1.52 -21.43
CA ALA A 320 -18.41 1.20 -22.66
C ALA A 320 -18.45 -0.31 -22.93
N LEU A 321 -17.32 -1.02 -22.80
CA LEU A 321 -17.29 -2.48 -22.93
C LEU A 321 -18.11 -3.18 -21.85
N ALA A 322 -18.00 -2.75 -20.59
CA ALA A 322 -18.74 -3.30 -19.47
C ALA A 322 -20.26 -3.14 -19.66
N ALA A 323 -20.71 -1.95 -20.09
CA ALA A 323 -22.11 -1.69 -20.42
C ALA A 323 -22.60 -2.55 -21.59
N PHE A 324 -21.80 -2.67 -22.66
CA PHE A 324 -22.14 -3.54 -23.78
C PHE A 324 -22.24 -5.00 -23.36
N GLY A 325 -21.29 -5.48 -22.54
CA GLY A 325 -21.33 -6.82 -21.97
C GLY A 325 -22.58 -7.06 -21.14
N LEU A 326 -22.92 -6.13 -20.24
CA LEU A 326 -24.13 -6.19 -19.43
C LEU A 326 -25.38 -6.29 -20.31
N LEU A 327 -25.55 -5.41 -21.30
CA LEU A 327 -26.71 -5.40 -22.19
C LEU A 327 -26.80 -6.68 -23.04
N TYR A 328 -25.70 -7.06 -23.69
CA TYR A 328 -25.67 -8.23 -24.56
C TYR A 328 -25.97 -9.51 -23.78
N TRP A 329 -25.33 -9.73 -22.63
CA TRP A 329 -25.52 -10.95 -21.85
C TRP A 329 -26.82 -10.97 -21.07
N SER A 330 -27.38 -9.81 -20.70
CA SER A 330 -28.74 -9.72 -20.16
C SER A 330 -29.78 -10.29 -21.14
N TRP A 331 -29.59 -10.03 -22.43
CA TRP A 331 -30.51 -10.50 -23.46
C TRP A 331 -30.18 -11.91 -23.97
N LYS A 332 -28.93 -12.13 -24.42
CA LYS A 332 -28.50 -13.35 -25.13
C LYS A 332 -27.80 -14.37 -24.24
N GLY A 333 -27.49 -14.03 -22.99
CA GLY A 333 -26.81 -14.92 -22.07
C GLY A 333 -27.70 -16.02 -21.50
N THR A 334 -27.07 -17.12 -21.09
CA THR A 334 -27.67 -18.12 -20.20
C THR A 334 -28.05 -17.47 -18.88
N TRP A 335 -28.92 -18.12 -18.10
CA TRP A 335 -29.30 -17.67 -16.76
C TRP A 335 -28.07 -17.32 -15.91
N GLU A 336 -27.11 -18.23 -15.80
CA GLU A 336 -25.85 -18.03 -15.06
C GLU A 336 -25.11 -16.78 -15.53
N ARG A 337 -25.02 -16.58 -16.84
CA ARG A 337 -24.32 -15.44 -17.43
C ARG A 337 -25.03 -14.12 -17.18
N ARG A 338 -26.36 -14.11 -17.21
CA ARG A 338 -27.18 -12.96 -16.82
C ARG A 338 -26.91 -12.60 -15.36
N TRP A 339 -26.90 -13.59 -14.45
CA TRP A 339 -26.60 -13.34 -13.05
C TRP A 339 -25.19 -12.81 -12.81
N ILE A 340 -24.18 -13.36 -13.50
CA ILE A 340 -22.80 -12.85 -13.43
C ILE A 340 -22.77 -11.36 -13.75
N VAL A 341 -23.35 -10.95 -14.90
CA VAL A 341 -23.25 -9.55 -15.32
C VAL A 341 -24.06 -8.62 -14.41
N TRP A 342 -25.24 -9.03 -13.94
CA TRP A 342 -26.05 -8.22 -13.04
C TRP A 342 -25.45 -8.11 -11.64
N ALA A 343 -24.95 -9.20 -11.06
CA ALA A 343 -24.30 -9.17 -9.76
C ALA A 343 -23.05 -8.28 -9.77
N ALA A 344 -22.20 -8.42 -10.80
CA ALA A 344 -21.03 -7.56 -10.97
C ALA A 344 -21.43 -6.09 -11.19
N ALA A 345 -22.45 -5.82 -12.01
CA ALA A 345 -22.92 -4.44 -12.27
C ALA A 345 -23.51 -3.78 -11.02
N LEU A 346 -24.34 -4.48 -10.26
CA LEU A 346 -24.92 -3.98 -9.00
C LEU A 346 -23.84 -3.78 -7.93
N GLY A 347 -22.89 -4.70 -7.81
CA GLY A 347 -21.75 -4.57 -6.92
C GLY A 347 -20.88 -3.34 -7.25
N LEU A 348 -20.62 -3.10 -8.54
CA LEU A 348 -19.89 -1.92 -9.01
C LEU A 348 -20.65 -0.63 -8.71
N LEU A 349 -21.94 -0.57 -9.05
CA LEU A 349 -22.78 0.60 -8.80
C LEU A 349 -22.82 0.92 -7.30
N GLY A 350 -23.09 -0.08 -6.46
CA GLY A 350 -23.09 0.07 -5.01
C GLY A 350 -21.73 0.54 -4.48
N GLY A 351 -20.63 -0.05 -4.95
CA GLY A 351 -19.29 0.35 -4.55
C GLY A 351 -18.95 1.79 -4.93
N TYR A 352 -19.27 2.24 -6.14
CA TYR A 352 -19.07 3.63 -6.55
C TYR A 352 -19.91 4.61 -5.74
N ILE A 353 -21.19 4.28 -5.46
CA ILE A 353 -22.04 5.08 -4.58
C ILE A 353 -21.40 5.21 -3.20
N ILE A 354 -20.93 4.11 -2.60
CA ILE A 354 -20.28 4.14 -1.29
C ILE A 354 -18.99 4.96 -1.33
N MET A 355 -18.18 4.85 -2.39
CA MET A 355 -16.94 5.62 -2.51
C MET A 355 -17.18 7.13 -2.51
N VAL A 356 -18.11 7.62 -3.32
CA VAL A 356 -18.39 9.07 -3.43
C VAL A 356 -19.33 9.58 -2.34
N SER A 357 -19.98 8.68 -1.58
CA SER A 357 -21.01 9.02 -0.61
C SER A 357 -20.62 10.11 0.41
N PRO A 358 -19.38 10.16 0.98
CA PRO A 358 -19.03 11.19 1.95
C PRO A 358 -19.10 12.63 1.42
N ASN A 359 -18.90 12.81 0.11
CA ASN A 359 -18.90 14.10 -0.58
C ASN A 359 -20.09 14.25 -1.55
N SER A 360 -21.23 13.62 -1.25
CA SER A 360 -22.41 13.62 -2.12
C SER A 360 -23.72 13.60 -1.32
N PRO A 361 -24.89 13.76 -1.97
CA PRO A 361 -26.19 13.61 -1.31
C PRO A 361 -26.43 12.21 -0.69
N TRP A 362 -25.65 11.20 -1.06
CA TRP A 362 -25.78 9.83 -0.55
C TRP A 362 -25.03 9.58 0.77
N LEU A 363 -24.61 10.63 1.49
CA LEU A 363 -23.91 10.52 2.77
C LEU A 363 -24.61 9.57 3.77
N ILE A 364 -25.94 9.50 3.75
CA ILE A 364 -26.72 8.59 4.60
C ILE A 364 -26.34 7.12 4.41
N VAL A 365 -25.96 6.71 3.19
CA VAL A 365 -25.50 5.35 2.88
C VAL A 365 -24.21 5.07 3.63
N TYR A 366 -23.25 6.01 3.60
CA TYR A 366 -22.00 5.90 4.35
C TYR A 366 -22.24 5.80 5.85
N LEU A 367 -23.08 6.69 6.40
CA LEU A 367 -23.36 6.73 7.83
C LEU A 367 -24.04 5.44 8.30
N GLY A 368 -24.95 4.87 7.48
CA GLY A 368 -25.54 3.55 7.72
C GLY A 368 -24.48 2.45 7.78
N LEU A 369 -23.57 2.39 6.81
CA LEU A 369 -22.48 1.42 6.80
C LEU A 369 -21.52 1.60 7.99
N ARG A 370 -21.19 2.84 8.37
CA ARG A 370 -20.37 3.15 9.55
C ARG A 370 -20.98 2.59 10.84
N LYS A 371 -22.31 2.54 10.92
CA LYS A 371 -23.04 2.03 12.09
C LYS A 371 -23.19 0.50 12.08
N ILE A 372 -23.42 -0.09 10.91
CA ILE A 372 -23.79 -1.51 10.78
C ILE A 372 -22.57 -2.41 10.56
N VAL A 373 -21.63 -1.97 9.72
CA VAL A 373 -20.49 -2.77 9.30
C VAL A 373 -19.33 -2.56 10.27
N PRO A 374 -18.86 -3.62 10.97
CA PRO A 374 -17.75 -3.50 11.90
C PRO A 374 -16.52 -2.87 11.24
N MET A 375 -15.87 -1.95 11.96
CA MET A 375 -14.65 -1.24 11.54
C MET A 375 -14.79 -0.30 10.33
N PHE A 376 -15.98 -0.18 9.73
CA PHE A 376 -16.15 0.67 8.54
C PHE A 376 -15.88 2.15 8.86
N GLY A 377 -16.21 2.61 10.07
CA GLY A 377 -15.87 3.96 10.56
C GLY A 377 -14.37 4.25 10.72
N LYS A 378 -13.51 3.22 10.65
CA LYS A 378 -12.04 3.35 10.66
C LYS A 378 -11.44 3.37 9.25
N VAL A 379 -12.26 3.32 8.20
CA VAL A 379 -11.81 3.51 6.81
C VAL A 379 -11.74 5.00 6.53
N ARG A 380 -10.53 5.58 6.54
CA ARG A 380 -10.28 7.00 6.22
C ARG A 380 -10.55 7.35 4.76
N GLN A 381 -10.30 6.40 3.86
CA GLN A 381 -10.23 6.59 2.41
C GLN A 381 -11.19 5.62 1.73
N THR A 382 -12.41 6.08 1.41
CA THR A 382 -13.42 5.21 0.79
C THR A 382 -13.00 4.71 -0.59
N GLY A 383 -12.16 5.46 -1.30
CA GLY A 383 -11.56 5.05 -2.58
C GLY A 383 -10.83 3.70 -2.52
N LYS A 384 -10.44 3.21 -1.33
CA LYS A 384 -9.86 1.87 -1.16
C LYS A 384 -10.79 0.72 -1.57
N LEU A 385 -12.10 0.95 -1.70
CA LEU A 385 -13.02 -0.03 -2.29
C LEU A 385 -12.65 -0.42 -3.72
N MET A 386 -11.86 0.39 -4.43
CA MET A 386 -11.35 0.05 -5.76
C MET A 386 -10.57 -1.27 -5.81
N VAL A 387 -10.03 -1.75 -4.68
CA VAL A 387 -9.37 -3.07 -4.63
C VAL A 387 -10.29 -4.22 -5.04
N ILE A 388 -11.61 -4.08 -4.81
CA ILE A 388 -12.63 -5.05 -5.23
C ILE A 388 -13.30 -4.60 -6.54
N MET A 389 -13.51 -3.30 -6.74
CA MET A 389 -14.22 -2.82 -7.92
C MET A 389 -13.44 -3.08 -9.22
N VAL A 390 -12.12 -2.91 -9.21
CA VAL A 390 -11.31 -3.08 -10.42
C VAL A 390 -11.40 -4.50 -10.99
N PRO A 391 -11.24 -5.58 -10.20
CA PRO A 391 -11.47 -6.94 -10.69
C PRO A 391 -12.85 -7.17 -11.34
N PHE A 392 -13.95 -6.69 -10.72
CA PHE A 392 -15.29 -6.87 -11.28
C PHE A 392 -15.54 -6.01 -12.53
N LEU A 393 -14.96 -4.82 -12.58
CA LEU A 393 -15.00 -3.98 -13.76
C LEU A 393 -14.24 -4.64 -14.93
N ALA A 394 -13.08 -5.24 -14.65
CA ALA A 394 -12.31 -6.01 -15.62
C ALA A 394 -13.08 -7.25 -16.12
N LEU A 395 -13.82 -7.95 -15.24
CA LEU A 395 -14.71 -9.05 -15.61
C LEU A 395 -15.78 -8.60 -16.60
N LEU A 396 -16.53 -7.53 -16.29
CA LEU A 396 -17.58 -7.03 -17.17
C LEU A 396 -17.02 -6.56 -18.52
N ALA A 397 -15.90 -5.85 -18.53
CA ALA A 397 -15.27 -5.40 -19.77
C ALA A 397 -14.78 -6.58 -20.63
N ALA A 398 -14.23 -7.63 -20.02
CA ALA A 398 -13.88 -8.86 -20.73
C ALA A 398 -15.11 -9.55 -21.33
N LEU A 399 -16.20 -9.66 -20.57
CA LEU A 399 -17.46 -10.19 -21.08
C LEU A 399 -18.02 -9.33 -22.23
N GLY A 400 -17.85 -8.01 -22.17
CA GLY A 400 -18.15 -7.08 -23.25
C GLY A 400 -17.32 -7.33 -24.49
N LEU A 401 -16.00 -7.43 -24.36
CA LEU A 401 -15.12 -7.76 -25.48
C LEU A 401 -15.49 -9.12 -26.08
N GLN A 402 -15.79 -10.14 -25.26
CA GLN A 402 -16.23 -11.44 -25.78
C GLN A 402 -17.51 -11.33 -26.61
N ALA A 403 -18.48 -10.51 -26.17
CA ALA A 403 -19.69 -10.26 -26.95
C ALA A 403 -19.34 -9.63 -28.31
N VAL A 404 -18.43 -8.65 -28.35
CA VAL A 404 -17.94 -8.04 -29.60
C VAL A 404 -17.27 -9.10 -30.48
N LEU A 405 -16.37 -9.92 -29.93
CA LEU A 405 -15.64 -10.95 -30.68
C LEU A 405 -16.56 -12.03 -31.26
N ARG A 406 -17.71 -12.31 -30.65
CA ARG A 406 -18.72 -13.22 -31.19
C ARG A 406 -19.40 -12.67 -32.45
N LEU A 407 -19.45 -11.35 -32.61
CA LEU A 407 -19.98 -10.70 -33.81
C LEU A 407 -18.97 -10.69 -34.97
N ILE A 408 -17.71 -11.03 -34.71
CA ILE A 408 -16.64 -11.02 -35.72
C ILE A 408 -16.43 -12.45 -36.24
N PRO A 409 -16.68 -12.72 -37.54
CA PRO A 409 -16.59 -14.07 -38.09
C PRO A 409 -15.13 -14.55 -38.24
N ARG A 410 -14.20 -13.66 -38.62
CA ARG A 410 -12.81 -14.03 -38.94
C ARG A 410 -11.92 -14.07 -37.69
N PRO A 411 -11.20 -15.18 -37.41
CA PRO A 411 -10.34 -15.30 -36.23
C PRO A 411 -9.20 -14.26 -36.15
N SER A 412 -8.56 -13.93 -37.27
CA SER A 412 -7.49 -12.92 -37.32
C SER A 412 -7.96 -11.54 -36.85
N TRP A 413 -9.17 -11.14 -37.24
CA TRP A 413 -9.80 -9.89 -36.83
C TRP A 413 -10.11 -9.88 -35.33
N ARG A 414 -10.39 -11.03 -34.72
CA ARG A 414 -10.60 -11.12 -33.27
C ARG A 414 -9.33 -10.79 -32.49
N HIS A 415 -8.17 -11.23 -32.99
CA HIS A 415 -6.87 -10.88 -32.40
C HIS A 415 -6.58 -9.38 -32.57
N ALA A 416 -6.82 -8.82 -33.75
CA ALA A 416 -6.65 -7.38 -34.00
C ALA A 416 -7.55 -6.53 -33.09
N VAL A 417 -8.83 -6.90 -32.94
CA VAL A 417 -9.77 -6.18 -32.06
C VAL A 417 -9.39 -6.32 -30.58
N THR A 418 -8.88 -7.49 -30.16
CA THR A 418 -8.36 -7.66 -28.79
C THR A 418 -7.15 -6.75 -28.56
N ALA A 419 -6.20 -6.72 -29.49
CA ALA A 419 -5.01 -5.88 -29.40
C ALA A 419 -5.37 -4.39 -29.40
N LEU A 420 -6.32 -3.98 -30.26
CA LEU A 420 -6.84 -2.61 -30.29
C LEU A 420 -7.53 -2.24 -28.98
N ALA A 421 -8.38 -3.11 -28.44
CA ALA A 421 -9.04 -2.87 -27.15
C ALA A 421 -8.00 -2.71 -26.02
N ALA A 422 -6.99 -3.59 -25.96
CA ALA A 422 -5.91 -3.49 -24.99
C ALA A 422 -5.10 -2.20 -25.17
N LEU A 423 -4.78 -1.81 -26.41
CA LEU A 423 -4.11 -0.56 -26.71
C LEU A 423 -4.94 0.66 -26.27
N VAL A 424 -6.24 0.67 -26.53
CA VAL A 424 -7.14 1.74 -26.05
C VAL A 424 -7.10 1.83 -24.53
N MET A 425 -7.10 0.71 -23.79
CA MET A 425 -7.01 0.75 -22.33
C MET A 425 -5.66 1.30 -21.84
N ILE A 426 -4.57 0.89 -22.50
CA ILE A 426 -3.23 1.42 -22.23
C ILE A 426 -3.21 2.94 -22.45
N LEU A 427 -3.74 3.39 -23.59
CA LEU A 427 -3.79 4.80 -23.97
C LEU A 427 -4.80 5.62 -23.17
N ASP A 428 -5.79 5.01 -22.51
CA ASP A 428 -6.79 5.64 -21.63
C ASP A 428 -6.29 5.72 -20.17
N PHE A 429 -5.40 4.81 -19.78
CA PHE A 429 -4.83 4.80 -18.42
C PHE A 429 -3.47 5.47 -18.32
N ASN A 430 -2.73 5.61 -19.41
CA ASN A 430 -1.40 6.21 -19.38
C ASN A 430 -1.49 7.75 -19.24
N PRO A 431 -1.04 8.37 -18.14
CA PRO A 431 -1.12 9.83 -18.01
C PRO A 431 -0.33 10.60 -19.09
N PHE A 432 0.54 9.91 -19.85
CA PHE A 432 1.56 10.45 -20.76
C PHE A 432 2.58 11.39 -20.09
N GLN A 433 2.45 11.61 -18.78
CA GLN A 433 3.41 12.27 -17.92
C GLN A 433 4.37 11.24 -17.32
N GLN A 434 5.57 11.71 -16.96
CA GLN A 434 6.52 10.95 -16.16
C GLN A 434 6.02 10.83 -14.71
N ILE A 435 6.34 9.71 -14.07
CA ILE A 435 6.09 9.55 -12.64
C ILE A 435 7.12 10.35 -11.83
N GLY A 436 6.77 10.69 -10.59
CA GLY A 436 7.69 11.32 -9.66
C GLY A 436 8.63 10.30 -9.04
N VAL A 437 9.94 10.53 -9.13
CA VAL A 437 10.99 9.74 -8.47
C VAL A 437 11.81 10.59 -7.51
N THR A 438 12.20 9.99 -6.39
CA THR A 438 13.05 10.61 -5.38
C THR A 438 14.36 9.84 -5.28
N CYS A 439 15.48 10.55 -5.24
CA CYS A 439 16.83 10.02 -5.41
C CYS A 439 17.73 10.52 -4.27
N PRO A 440 17.48 10.07 -3.03
CA PRO A 440 18.17 10.62 -1.87
C PRO A 440 19.66 10.27 -1.90
N ALA A 441 20.49 11.16 -1.37
CA ALA A 441 21.91 10.87 -1.17
C ALA A 441 22.09 9.59 -0.32
N PRO A 442 23.05 8.71 -0.66
CA PRO A 442 23.24 7.45 0.04
C PRO A 442 23.80 7.62 1.47
N THR A 443 24.46 8.74 1.74
CA THR A 443 25.18 9.01 2.99
C THR A 443 24.99 10.46 3.43
N ASN A 444 25.12 10.72 4.73
CA ASN A 444 25.16 12.08 5.29
C ASN A 444 26.12 12.13 6.48
N ALA A 445 27.01 13.14 6.51
CA ALA A 445 28.09 13.19 7.50
C ALA A 445 27.58 13.40 8.93
N ALA A 446 26.46 14.11 9.13
CA ALA A 446 25.86 14.29 10.45
C ALA A 446 25.32 12.97 11.01
N TYR A 447 24.61 12.20 10.18
CA TYR A 447 24.13 10.88 10.58
C TYR A 447 25.27 9.89 10.84
N GLU A 448 26.30 9.89 9.99
CA GLU A 448 27.50 9.05 10.16
C GLU A 448 28.20 9.36 11.48
N HIS A 449 28.42 10.64 11.79
CA HIS A 449 29.05 11.07 13.04
C HIS A 449 28.26 10.57 14.27
N VAL A 450 26.93 10.77 14.27
CA VAL A 450 26.08 10.30 15.37
C VAL A 450 26.11 8.77 15.47
N TYR A 451 26.12 8.06 14.34
CA TYR A 451 26.17 6.59 14.32
C TYR A 451 27.46 6.05 14.95
N GLN A 452 28.59 6.75 14.78
CA GLN A 452 29.90 6.36 15.31
C GLN A 452 30.08 6.72 16.80
N GLU A 453 29.58 7.89 17.23
CA GLU A 453 29.83 8.43 18.57
C GLU A 453 28.80 8.02 19.63
N ARG A 454 27.63 7.53 19.22
CA ARG A 454 26.56 7.13 20.15
C ARG A 454 26.77 5.74 20.74
N THR A 455 26.15 5.49 21.89
CA THR A 455 25.98 4.09 22.34
C THR A 455 24.85 3.40 21.56
N PRO A 456 24.90 2.08 21.33
CA PRO A 456 23.90 1.34 20.53
C PRO A 456 22.44 1.54 20.96
N THR A 457 22.19 1.80 22.25
CA THR A 457 20.85 1.96 22.84
C THR A 457 20.42 3.41 23.03
N GLU A 458 21.32 4.36 22.82
CA GLU A 458 21.03 5.79 22.96
C GLU A 458 20.10 6.28 21.84
N PRO A 459 18.91 6.81 22.18
CA PRO A 459 17.98 7.33 21.21
C PRO A 459 18.41 8.71 20.71
N ILE A 460 18.10 8.98 19.45
CA ILE A 460 18.30 10.29 18.84
C ILE A 460 16.95 10.98 18.62
N LEU A 461 16.96 12.31 18.54
CA LEU A 461 15.79 13.12 18.21
C LEU A 461 15.97 13.79 16.86
N CYS A 462 14.99 13.65 15.96
CA CYS A 462 14.98 14.37 14.69
C CYS A 462 14.04 15.58 14.75
N LEU A 463 14.47 16.73 14.27
CA LEU A 463 13.65 17.93 14.14
C LEU A 463 13.35 18.25 12.66
N PRO A 464 12.13 18.72 12.35
CA PRO A 464 11.08 19.04 13.30
C PRO A 464 10.38 17.79 13.86
N ILE A 465 9.95 17.88 15.11
CA ILE A 465 9.17 16.82 15.75
C ILE A 465 7.70 16.94 15.31
N TRP A 466 7.09 15.79 15.06
CA TRP A 466 5.73 15.65 14.55
C TRP A 466 4.89 14.76 15.48
N PRO A 467 3.54 14.82 15.45
CA PRO A 467 2.68 13.93 16.23
C PRO A 467 2.70 12.46 15.76
N GLY A 468 3.58 12.11 14.81
CA GLY A 468 3.86 10.73 14.40
C GLY A 468 3.08 10.27 13.18
N ASP A 469 2.04 10.98 12.74
CA ASP A 469 1.23 10.63 11.56
C ASP A 469 1.57 11.48 10.31
N SER A 470 2.59 12.33 10.42
CA SER A 470 3.01 13.26 9.36
C SER A 470 3.94 12.57 8.38
N SER A 471 3.58 12.56 7.09
CA SER A 471 4.46 12.03 6.05
C SER A 471 5.79 12.78 5.91
N TYR A 472 5.94 13.96 6.52
CA TYR A 472 7.20 14.71 6.56
C TYR A 472 8.30 13.95 7.34
N SER A 473 7.95 13.27 8.44
CA SER A 473 8.94 12.47 9.21
C SER A 473 9.31 11.13 8.56
N SER A 474 8.71 10.81 7.40
CA SER A 474 9.12 9.63 6.62
C SER A 474 10.58 9.68 6.17
N LEU A 475 11.16 10.89 6.05
CA LEU A 475 12.55 11.04 5.67
C LEU A 475 13.51 10.51 6.75
N TYR A 476 13.12 10.55 8.02
CA TYR A 476 13.92 9.99 9.11
C TYR A 476 14.04 8.46 8.96
N LEU A 477 12.96 7.82 8.48
CA LEU A 477 12.96 6.37 8.19
C LEU A 477 13.97 6.02 7.10
N TYR A 478 14.16 6.88 6.09
CA TYR A 478 15.19 6.64 5.08
C TYR A 478 16.58 6.55 5.72
N PHE A 479 16.94 7.54 6.53
CA PHE A 479 18.24 7.54 7.20
C PHE A 479 18.37 6.41 8.22
N ALA A 480 17.28 5.96 8.86
CA ALA A 480 17.30 4.76 9.69
C ALA A 480 17.69 3.49 8.93
N THR A 481 17.42 3.41 7.61
CA THR A 481 17.87 2.27 6.77
C THR A 481 19.36 2.31 6.43
N ARG A 482 20.00 3.48 6.56
CA ARG A 482 21.45 3.68 6.31
C ARG A 482 22.24 3.64 7.61
N TYR A 483 21.66 4.23 8.65
CA TYR A 483 22.21 4.41 9.97
C TYR A 483 21.19 3.85 10.97
N PRO A 484 21.22 2.53 11.25
CA PRO A 484 20.25 1.88 12.13
C PRO A 484 20.43 2.37 13.57
N MET A 485 19.69 3.41 13.93
CA MET A 485 19.74 4.09 15.22
C MET A 485 18.35 4.17 15.85
N PRO A 486 18.19 3.90 17.15
CA PRO A 486 16.94 4.16 17.85
C PRO A 486 16.56 5.64 17.73
N MET A 487 15.36 5.94 17.24
CA MET A 487 14.85 7.30 17.11
C MET A 487 13.63 7.49 18.01
N MET A 488 13.63 8.58 18.77
CA MET A 488 12.54 8.91 19.69
C MET A 488 11.24 9.24 18.95
N ASN A 489 11.34 9.84 17.76
CA ASN A 489 10.22 10.20 16.90
C ASN A 489 10.39 9.59 15.51
N MET A 490 9.29 9.21 14.84
CA MET A 490 9.28 8.76 13.43
C MET A 490 7.88 8.96 12.80
N HIS A 491 7.53 8.19 11.77
CA HIS A 491 6.24 8.23 11.05
C HIS A 491 5.54 6.87 11.11
N HIS A 492 4.31 6.84 11.63
CA HIS A 492 3.40 5.71 11.57
C HIS A 492 1.92 6.16 11.46
N PRO A 493 1.13 5.61 10.51
CA PRO A 493 -0.29 5.95 10.33
C PRO A 493 -1.17 5.76 11.58
N ALA A 494 -0.70 4.96 12.54
CA ALA A 494 -1.33 4.75 13.83
C ALA A 494 -0.28 5.01 14.93
N ALA A 495 0.19 6.25 15.04
CA ALA A 495 1.19 6.64 16.04
C ALA A 495 0.70 6.31 17.47
N PRO A 496 1.60 5.87 18.38
CA PRO A 496 1.24 5.59 19.76
C PRO A 496 0.71 6.84 20.46
N ALA A 497 -0.41 6.73 21.18
CA ALA A 497 -0.97 7.86 21.92
C ALA A 497 0.03 8.41 22.96
N ARG A 498 0.78 7.51 23.61
CA ARG A 498 1.80 7.84 24.61
C ARG A 498 2.91 8.72 24.05
N TYR A 499 3.40 8.41 22.84
CA TYR A 499 4.36 9.25 22.14
C TYR A 499 3.82 10.68 21.95
N VAL A 500 2.55 10.82 21.55
CA VAL A 500 1.95 12.14 21.33
C VAL A 500 1.90 12.93 22.65
N THR A 501 1.40 12.31 23.71
CA THR A 501 1.15 13.00 24.99
C THR A 501 2.40 13.25 25.81
N GLU A 502 3.37 12.32 25.81
CA GLU A 502 4.56 12.42 26.67
C GLU A 502 5.77 13.03 25.95
N ILE A 503 5.93 12.76 24.65
CA ILE A 503 7.12 13.16 23.89
C ILE A 503 6.83 14.36 23.01
N PHE A 504 5.88 14.23 22.06
CA PHE A 504 5.61 15.29 21.09
C PHE A 504 5.17 16.58 21.76
N GLU A 505 4.19 16.51 22.67
CA GLU A 505 3.69 17.70 23.36
C GLU A 505 4.76 18.41 24.21
N SER A 506 5.68 17.66 24.82
CA SER A 506 6.78 18.18 25.64
C SER A 506 7.94 18.77 24.84
N LEU A 507 8.17 18.29 23.62
CA LEU A 507 9.32 18.67 22.80
C LEU A 507 8.96 19.54 21.60
N LYS A 508 7.68 19.73 21.26
CA LYS A 508 7.26 20.51 20.07
C LYS A 508 7.71 21.97 20.06
N SER A 509 8.01 22.56 21.22
CA SER A 509 8.57 23.92 21.31
C SER A 509 9.96 24.01 20.67
N LEU A 510 10.74 22.91 20.65
CA LEU A 510 12.05 22.86 20.01
C LEU A 510 11.97 23.16 18.51
N ASN A 511 10.84 22.89 17.85
CA ASN A 511 10.64 23.27 16.44
C ASN A 511 10.79 24.79 16.19
N LYS A 512 10.61 25.62 17.22
CA LYS A 512 10.75 27.08 17.18
C LYS A 512 12.01 27.61 17.86
N GLY A 513 12.86 26.70 18.35
CA GLY A 513 14.00 27.03 19.19
C GLY A 513 13.63 27.48 20.60
N GLU A 514 12.45 27.09 21.09
CA GLU A 514 11.93 27.46 22.41
C GLU A 514 12.12 26.27 23.40
N ILE A 515 12.65 26.55 24.58
CA ILE A 515 12.80 25.57 25.67
C ILE A 515 11.63 25.79 26.65
N ALA A 516 10.67 24.87 26.67
CA ALA A 516 9.59 24.89 27.65
C ALA A 516 10.03 24.25 28.98
N ASP A 517 9.26 24.48 30.04
CA ASP A 517 9.60 24.06 31.41
C ASP A 517 9.93 22.56 31.54
N ASN A 518 9.31 21.69 30.73
CA ASN A 518 9.53 20.25 30.74
C ASN A 518 10.46 19.74 29.62
N THR A 519 10.96 20.60 28.74
CA THR A 519 11.73 20.17 27.57
C THR A 519 13.04 19.51 27.98
N LEU A 520 13.82 20.15 28.85
CA LEU A 520 15.13 19.63 29.28
C LEU A 520 14.99 18.35 30.10
N SER A 521 14.07 18.33 31.07
CA SER A 521 13.82 17.14 31.88
C SER A 521 13.33 15.96 31.04
N THR A 522 12.60 16.21 29.96
CA THR A 522 12.20 15.17 28.99
C THR A 522 13.42 14.63 28.23
N LEU A 523 14.33 15.49 27.76
CA LEU A 523 15.55 15.06 27.08
C LEU A 523 16.45 14.24 28.02
N ASP A 524 16.62 14.70 29.26
CA ASP A 524 17.38 13.98 30.31
C ASP A 524 16.74 12.63 30.66
N GLN A 525 15.43 12.61 30.91
CA GLN A 525 14.67 11.40 31.28
C GLN A 525 14.85 10.28 30.25
N TYR A 526 14.97 10.66 28.98
CA TYR A 526 15.06 9.72 27.87
C TYR A 526 16.46 9.57 27.28
N GLY A 527 17.46 10.23 27.86
CA GLY A 527 18.87 10.08 27.47
C GLY A 527 19.16 10.52 26.04
N VAL A 528 18.52 11.61 25.57
CA VAL A 528 18.77 12.13 24.21
C VAL A 528 19.97 13.06 24.22
N ARG A 529 21.10 12.65 23.66
CA ARG A 529 22.26 13.54 23.46
C ARG A 529 22.27 14.21 22.10
N PHE A 530 21.92 13.48 21.03
CA PHE A 530 22.05 13.99 19.67
C PHE A 530 20.71 14.40 19.07
N ILE A 531 20.68 15.59 18.46
CA ILE A 531 19.52 16.15 17.78
C ILE A 531 19.88 16.47 16.33
N LEU A 532 19.19 15.84 15.39
CA LEU A 532 19.38 16.03 13.95
C LEU A 532 18.27 16.92 13.38
N ILE A 533 18.63 18.08 12.85
CA ILE A 533 17.70 19.06 12.29
C ILE A 533 17.70 18.93 10.77
N HIS A 534 16.55 18.58 10.19
CA HIS A 534 16.34 18.42 8.76
C HIS A 534 15.85 19.72 8.12
N LYS A 535 16.69 20.43 7.36
CA LYS A 535 16.36 21.72 6.75
C LYS A 535 15.26 21.62 5.68
N GLU A 536 15.18 20.47 5.03
CA GLU A 536 14.31 20.15 3.91
C GLU A 536 12.87 19.86 4.30
N VAL A 537 12.58 19.67 5.59
CA VAL A 537 11.25 19.29 6.09
C VAL A 537 10.60 20.34 7.02
N TRP A 538 10.74 21.62 6.67
CA TRP A 538 10.26 22.77 7.46
C TRP A 538 9.07 23.54 6.81
N PRO A 539 7.87 22.94 6.67
CA PRO A 539 6.73 23.65 6.11
C PRO A 539 6.16 24.69 7.08
N ASP A 540 5.33 25.62 6.60
CA ASP A 540 4.67 26.66 7.41
C ASP A 540 3.88 26.14 8.61
N LYS A 541 3.43 24.87 8.54
CA LYS A 541 2.75 24.19 9.65
C LYS A 541 3.65 24.01 10.88
N VAL A 542 4.96 23.85 10.67
CA VAL A 542 5.96 23.73 11.74
C VAL A 542 6.36 25.12 12.22
N SER A 543 6.79 25.97 11.29
CA SER A 543 7.30 27.30 11.59
C SER A 543 6.91 28.24 10.45
N LYS A 544 5.85 29.04 10.67
CA LYS A 544 5.26 29.94 9.66
C LYS A 544 6.31 30.90 9.10
N GLY A 545 6.78 30.66 7.87
CA GLY A 545 7.75 31.50 7.17
C GLY A 545 9.12 31.65 7.87
N ARG A 546 9.45 30.83 8.87
CA ARG A 546 10.72 30.91 9.59
C ARG A 546 11.64 29.76 9.17
N PRO A 547 12.88 30.06 8.76
CA PRO A 547 13.81 29.03 8.33
C PRO A 547 14.29 28.17 9.51
N PRO A 548 14.70 26.91 9.27
CA PRO A 548 15.24 26.02 10.29
C PRO A 548 16.50 26.59 10.98
N GLU A 549 17.26 27.43 10.27
CA GLU A 549 18.44 28.13 10.81
C GLU A 549 18.10 29.04 12.00
N GLU A 550 16.93 29.69 12.01
CA GLU A 550 16.50 30.53 13.14
C GLU A 550 16.27 29.68 14.40
N THR A 551 15.70 28.48 14.23
CA THR A 551 15.54 27.52 15.32
C THR A 551 16.90 27.07 15.86
N VAL A 552 17.86 26.77 14.97
CA VAL A 552 19.22 26.39 15.35
C VAL A 552 19.89 27.51 16.14
N GLU A 553 19.85 28.74 15.62
CA GLU A 553 20.45 29.91 16.25
C GLU A 553 19.95 30.09 17.68
N LYS A 554 18.62 30.09 17.88
CA LYS A 554 17.99 30.23 19.19
C LYS A 554 18.39 29.13 20.16
N LEU A 555 18.44 27.86 19.72
CA LEU A 555 18.87 26.76 20.57
C LEU A 555 20.34 26.93 20.99
N THR A 556 21.21 27.30 20.06
CA THR A 556 22.65 27.46 20.31
C THR A 556 23.02 28.71 21.11
N GLN A 557 22.10 29.67 21.27
CA GLN A 557 22.26 30.79 22.20
C GLN A 557 22.08 30.39 23.66
N THR A 558 21.58 29.17 23.92
CA THR A 558 21.44 28.61 25.27
C THR A 558 22.65 27.73 25.60
N PRO A 559 23.01 27.57 26.89
CA PRO A 559 24.14 26.73 27.29
C PRO A 559 23.91 25.22 27.03
N TRP A 560 22.67 24.83 26.77
CA TRP A 560 22.23 23.44 26.67
C TRP A 560 22.51 22.77 25.32
N PHE A 561 22.65 23.56 24.25
CA PHE A 561 22.80 23.02 22.90
C PHE A 561 24.06 23.55 22.23
N ARG A 562 24.86 22.63 21.68
CA ARG A 562 26.04 22.95 20.88
C ARG A 562 25.83 22.49 19.45
N LYS A 563 26.07 23.38 18.47
CA LYS A 563 26.17 22.97 17.07
C LYS A 563 27.47 22.22 16.85
N VAL A 564 27.37 20.96 16.43
CA VAL A 564 28.53 20.10 16.15
C VAL A 564 28.95 20.24 14.69
N MET A 565 27.98 20.14 13.77
CA MET A 565 28.24 20.26 12.34
C MET A 565 27.01 20.67 11.52
N ASP A 566 27.27 21.14 10.31
CA ASP A 566 26.27 21.46 9.28
C ASP A 566 26.61 20.68 8.01
N SER A 567 25.87 19.60 7.74
CA SER A 567 26.06 18.72 6.60
C SER A 567 24.76 18.64 5.81
N TYR A 568 24.61 19.53 4.82
CA TYR A 568 23.37 19.68 4.06
C TYR A 568 22.75 18.32 3.66
N PRO A 569 21.43 18.11 3.87
CA PRO A 569 20.47 19.09 4.41
C PRO A 569 20.33 19.06 5.95
N ILE A 570 21.26 18.45 6.67
CA ILE A 570 21.16 18.16 8.11
C ILE A 570 22.08 19.05 8.95
N ILE A 571 21.57 19.60 10.05
CA ILE A 571 22.38 20.18 11.13
C ILE A 571 22.39 19.23 12.31
N LEU A 572 23.58 18.97 12.86
CA LEU A 572 23.73 18.22 14.10
C LEU A 572 23.90 19.17 15.28
N LEU A 573 23.02 19.02 16.27
CA LEU A 573 23.18 19.58 17.60
C LEU A 573 23.48 18.47 18.62
N GLU A 574 24.25 18.84 19.63
CA GLU A 574 24.47 18.05 20.83
C GLU A 574 23.80 18.75 22.01
N TYR A 575 22.96 18.01 22.73
CA TYR A 575 22.36 18.39 23.99
C TYR A 575 23.30 18.02 25.14
N ARG A 576 23.54 18.98 26.03
CA ARG A 576 24.36 18.83 27.23
C ARG A 576 23.44 18.81 28.45
N ALA A 577 23.43 17.70 29.18
CA ALA A 577 22.59 17.53 30.36
C ALA A 577 22.89 18.57 31.46
N ALA A 578 21.90 18.79 32.33
CA ALA A 578 22.07 19.63 33.51
C ALA A 578 23.23 19.11 34.39
N GLY A 579 24.25 19.96 34.60
CA GLY A 579 25.44 19.62 35.40
C GLY A 579 26.73 19.36 34.60
N TRP A 580 26.67 19.34 33.26
CA TRP A 580 27.87 19.16 32.42
C TRP A 580 28.96 20.22 32.72
N GLU A 581 28.56 21.45 33.04
CA GLU A 581 29.48 22.55 33.36
C GLU A 581 30.30 22.26 34.62
N ALA A 582 29.71 21.58 35.60
CA ALA A 582 30.41 21.19 36.83
C ALA A 582 31.38 20.03 36.61
N GLU A 583 31.12 19.15 35.62
CA GLU A 583 32.04 18.10 35.21
C GLU A 583 33.18 18.65 34.34
N ALA A 584 32.89 19.55 33.41
CA ALA A 584 33.89 20.23 32.59
C ALA A 584 34.83 21.09 33.43
N ALA A 585 34.29 21.88 34.37
CA ALA A 585 35.11 22.68 35.29
C ALA A 585 35.94 21.83 36.26
N LYS A 586 35.52 20.59 36.57
CA LYS A 586 36.36 19.63 37.31
C LYS A 586 37.48 19.07 36.45
N ALA A 587 37.20 18.71 35.20
CA ALA A 587 38.20 18.18 34.28
C ALA A 587 39.30 19.20 33.96
N GLU A 588 38.95 20.48 33.76
CA GLU A 588 39.91 21.57 33.53
C GLU A 588 40.71 21.97 34.79
N GLY A 589 40.27 21.57 35.99
CA GLY A 589 41.00 21.79 37.25
C GLY A 589 41.95 20.67 37.65
N GLU A 590 41.95 19.54 36.91
CA GLU A 590 42.81 18.38 37.14
C GLU A 590 43.94 18.23 36.08
N GLU A 591 43.95 19.07 35.03
CA GLU A 591 45.10 19.31 34.14
C GLU A 591 45.98 20.47 34.67
#